data_AF-A0A9E3D400-F1
#
_entry.id   AF-A0A9E3D400-F1
#
_cell.length_a   1.000
_cell.length_b   1.000
_cell.length_c   1.000
_cell.angle_alpha   90.00
_cell.angle_beta   90.00
_cell.angle_gamma   90.00
#
_symmetry.space_group_name_H-M   'P 1'
#
loop_
_entity.id
_entity.type
_entity.pdbx_description
1 polymer ?
#
loop_
_entity_poly.entity_id
_entity_poly.type
_entity_poly.pdbx_seq_one_letter_code
_entity_poly.pdbx_strand_id
1 'polypeptide(L)'
;MAILSASVATPVAAVAAIISDLQHNQVRWVVRDTSFDGANEPNGSVPSSGIKLLDHHLDENYRRVAASGNVAIWLAKGETPIATGPIERCDAAPVD
;
A
#
# COMPACT_ATOMS: atom_id res chain seq x y z
N MET A 1 -4.80 -17.09 -2.43
CA MET A 1 -3.42 -16.65 -2.10
C MET A 1 -2.63 -16.69 -3.39
N ALA A 2 -2.44 -15.54 -4.04
CA ALA A 2 -1.70 -15.45 -5.30
C ALA A 2 -0.34 -14.77 -5.03
N ILE A 3 0.75 -15.43 -5.44
CA ILE A 3 2.10 -14.90 -5.45
C ILE A 3 2.46 -14.72 -6.94
N LEU A 4 2.55 -13.48 -7.42
CA LEU A 4 2.96 -13.19 -8.80
C LEU A 4 4.49 -13.04 -8.90
N SER A 5 5.10 -13.82 -9.78
CA SER A 5 6.50 -13.64 -10.24
C SER A 5 6.53 -12.60 -11.36
N ALA A 6 7.39 -11.57 -11.25
CA ALA A 6 7.49 -10.48 -12.21
C ALA A 6 8.61 -10.71 -13.25
N SER A 7 8.24 -10.83 -14.52
CA SER A 7 9.12 -10.57 -15.67
C SER A 7 9.18 -9.05 -15.89
N VAL A 8 10.36 -8.52 -16.20
CA VAL A 8 10.68 -7.07 -16.26
C VAL A 8 9.69 -6.31 -17.15
N ALA A 9 8.69 -5.69 -16.51
CA ALA A 9 7.76 -4.75 -17.11
C ALA A 9 8.32 -3.33 -16.94
N THR A 10 8.24 -2.52 -18.00
CA THR A 10 8.56 -1.09 -17.92
C THR A 10 7.73 -0.42 -16.82
N PRO A 11 8.26 0.59 -16.10
CA PRO A 11 7.65 1.10 -14.87
C PRO A 11 6.19 1.55 -15.03
N VAL A 12 5.83 2.10 -16.19
CA VAL A 12 4.48 2.57 -16.50
C VAL A 12 3.50 1.40 -16.71
N ALA A 13 3.93 0.34 -17.41
CA ALA A 13 3.11 -0.84 -17.63
C ALA A 13 2.87 -1.61 -16.33
N ALA A 14 3.90 -1.67 -15.47
CA ALA A 14 3.80 -2.27 -14.14
C ALA A 14 2.79 -1.51 -13.25
N VAL A 15 2.85 -0.18 -13.22
CA VAL A 15 1.91 0.65 -12.45
C VAL A 15 0.48 0.51 -12.93
N ALA A 16 0.25 0.51 -14.25
CA ALA A 16 -1.08 0.32 -14.80
C ALA A 16 -1.68 -1.05 -14.42
N ALA A 17 -0.86 -2.10 -14.42
CA ALA A 17 -1.28 -3.43 -13.98
C ALA A 17 -1.64 -3.45 -12.49
N ILE A 18 -0.88 -2.76 -11.64
CA ILE A 18 -1.19 -2.62 -10.20
C ILE A 18 -2.52 -1.91 -10.00
N ILE A 19 -2.76 -0.78 -10.67
CA ILE A 19 -4.02 -0.04 -10.55
C ILE A 19 -5.20 -0.92 -11.02
N SER A 20 -5.03 -1.62 -12.14
CA SER A 20 -6.04 -2.55 -12.64
C SER A 20 -6.34 -3.66 -11.64
N ASP A 21 -5.33 -4.19 -10.96
CA ASP A 21 -5.48 -5.24 -9.96
C ASP A 21 -6.21 -4.74 -8.70
N LEU A 22 -5.88 -3.52 -8.24
CA LEU A 22 -6.57 -2.88 -7.11
C LEU A 22 -8.07 -2.70 -7.40
N GLN A 23 -8.39 -2.26 -8.61
CA GLN A 23 -9.77 -2.06 -9.06
C GLN A 23 -10.51 -3.38 -9.24
N HIS A 24 -9.89 -4.37 -9.90
CA HIS A 24 -10.50 -5.66 -10.18
C HIS A 24 -10.82 -6.43 -8.91
N ASN A 25 -9.92 -6.41 -7.92
CA ASN A 25 -10.09 -7.13 -6.66
C ASN A 25 -10.85 -6.32 -5.60
N GLN A 26 -11.32 -5.11 -5.93
CA GLN A 26 -11.99 -4.18 -5.00
C GLN A 26 -11.22 -4.06 -3.68
N VAL A 27 -9.91 -3.81 -3.78
CA VAL A 27 -9.02 -3.80 -2.62
C VAL A 27 -9.48 -2.73 -1.63
N ARG A 28 -9.81 -3.15 -0.40
CA ARG A 28 -10.28 -2.25 0.65
C ARG A 28 -9.12 -1.61 1.42
N TRP A 29 -8.00 -2.32 1.53
CA TRP A 29 -6.88 -1.95 2.40
C TRP A 29 -5.58 -1.93 1.63
N VAL A 30 -4.81 -0.85 1.78
CA VAL A 30 -3.47 -0.71 1.22
C VAL A 30 -2.49 -0.42 2.35
N VAL A 31 -1.34 -1.09 2.33
CA VAL A 31 -0.23 -0.83 3.23
C VAL A 31 0.86 -0.13 2.43
N ARG A 32 1.28 1.06 2.87
CA ARG A 32 2.33 1.85 2.23
C ARG A 32 3.54 1.93 3.15
N ASP A 33 4.72 1.81 2.55
CA ASP A 33 5.98 2.18 3.20
C ASP A 33 6.30 3.64 2.82
N THR A 34 6.39 4.51 3.81
CA THR A 34 6.70 5.93 3.69
C THR A 34 8.17 6.22 3.94
N SER A 35 9.03 5.19 4.05
CA SER A 35 10.48 5.36 4.30
C SER A 35 11.19 6.19 3.22
N PHE A 36 10.57 6.30 2.04
CA PHE A 36 11.10 7.02 0.88
C PHE A 36 10.31 8.30 0.54
N ASP A 37 9.27 8.63 1.32
CA ASP A 37 8.51 9.86 1.11
C ASP A 37 9.40 11.07 1.43
N GLY A 38 9.85 11.78 0.38
CA GLY A 38 10.74 12.94 0.52
C GLY A 38 12.24 12.63 0.49
N ALA A 39 12.64 11.41 0.12
CA ALA A 39 14.05 11.08 -0.10
C ALA A 39 14.61 11.91 -1.27
N ASN A 40 15.52 12.84 -0.96
CA ASN A 40 16.27 13.61 -1.95
C ASN A 40 17.40 12.71 -2.49
N GLU A 41 17.09 11.86 -3.46
CA GLU A 41 18.09 10.97 -4.08
C GLU A 41 19.13 11.78 -4.85
N PRO A 42 20.41 11.79 -4.44
CA PRO A 42 21.47 12.63 -5.04
C PRO A 42 21.86 12.19 -6.46
N ASN A 43 21.37 11.04 -6.90
CA ASN A 43 21.69 10.36 -8.14
C ASN A 43 20.55 10.49 -9.16
N GLY A 44 20.05 11.71 -9.39
CA GLY A 44 19.36 12.12 -10.61
C GLY A 44 18.23 11.22 -11.14
N SER A 45 17.69 10.34 -10.29
CA SER A 45 16.58 9.45 -10.63
C SER A 45 15.34 10.32 -10.54
N VAL A 46 15.15 11.07 -11.63
CA VAL A 46 13.98 11.90 -11.90
C VAL A 46 12.73 11.19 -11.39
N PRO A 47 11.80 11.87 -10.70
CA PRO A 47 10.59 11.25 -10.18
C PRO A 47 9.87 10.54 -11.32
N SER A 48 9.94 9.20 -11.32
CA SER A 48 9.39 8.38 -12.39
C SER A 48 7.91 8.71 -12.53
N SER A 49 7.50 9.23 -13.68
CA SER A 49 6.12 9.65 -13.95
C SER A 49 5.11 8.52 -13.71
N GLY A 50 5.55 7.26 -13.79
CA GLY A 50 4.75 6.10 -13.42
C GLY A 50 4.41 6.03 -11.92
N ILE A 51 5.35 6.38 -11.03
CA ILE A 51 5.10 6.37 -9.58
C ILE A 51 4.08 7.46 -9.20
N LYS A 52 4.16 8.63 -9.85
CA LYS A 52 3.16 9.70 -9.66
C LYS A 52 1.74 9.28 -10.00
N LEU A 53 1.56 8.41 -10.99
CA LEU A 53 0.23 7.92 -11.36
C LEU A 53 -0.36 7.02 -10.27
N LEU A 54 0.46 6.14 -9.69
CA LEU A 54 0.05 5.28 -8.58
C LEU A 54 -0.25 6.11 -7.33
N ASP A 55 0.64 7.04 -6.98
CA ASP A 55 0.46 7.93 -5.83
C ASP A 55 -0.83 8.75 -5.96
N HIS A 56 -1.07 9.33 -7.14
CA HIS A 56 -2.28 10.08 -7.41
C HIS A 56 -3.53 9.19 -7.29
N HIS A 57 -3.52 7.99 -7.87
CA HIS A 57 -4.64 7.05 -7.73
C HIS A 57 -4.91 6.68 -6.27
N LEU A 58 -3.87 6.41 -5.49
CA LEU A 58 -4.01 6.07 -4.07
C LEU A 58 -4.55 7.24 -3.25
N ASP A 59 -4.07 8.46 -3.49
CA ASP A 59 -4.52 9.66 -2.78
C ASP A 59 -5.98 10.03 -3.11
N GLU A 60 -6.40 9.79 -4.35
CA GLU A 60 -7.79 10.01 -4.79
C GLU A 60 -8.76 8.97 -4.21
N ASN A 61 -8.35 7.71 -4.10
CA ASN A 61 -9.27 6.60 -3.80
C ASN A 61 -9.15 6.04 -2.37
N TYR A 62 -8.07 6.34 -1.65
CA TYR A 62 -7.83 5.83 -0.31
C TYR A 62 -7.55 6.97 0.67
N ARG A 63 -7.70 6.68 1.96
CA ARG A 63 -7.35 7.60 3.06
C ARG A 63 -6.57 6.86 4.13
N ARG A 64 -5.55 7.51 4.69
CA ARG A 64 -4.79 6.96 5.83
C ARG A 64 -5.71 6.80 7.04
N VAL A 65 -5.65 5.64 7.71
CA VAL A 65 -6.40 5.38 8.95
C VAL A 65 -5.53 4.96 10.12
N ALA A 66 -4.31 4.46 9.87
CA ALA A 66 -3.34 4.15 10.91
C ALA A 66 -1.90 4.27 10.36
N ALA A 67 -0.93 4.39 11.26
CA ALA A 67 0.49 4.33 10.94
C ALA A 67 1.28 3.74 12.11
N SER A 68 2.38 3.07 11.81
CA SER A 68 3.36 2.57 12.78
C SER A 68 4.75 2.63 12.16
N GLY A 69 5.63 3.43 12.75
CA GLY A 69 6.92 3.76 12.14
C GLY A 69 6.76 4.33 10.74
N ASN A 70 7.46 3.76 9.77
CA ASN A 70 7.39 4.16 8.36
C ASN A 70 6.29 3.43 7.58
N VAL A 71 5.41 2.67 8.23
CA VAL A 71 4.35 1.94 7.55
C VAL A 71 3.01 2.60 7.85
N ALA A 72 2.23 2.86 6.81
CA ALA A 72 0.90 3.46 6.90
C ALA A 72 -0.16 2.53 6.34
N ILE A 73 -1.30 2.43 7.03
CA ILE A 73 -2.49 1.70 6.59
C ILE A 73 -3.49 2.68 6.01
N TRP A 74 -3.95 2.39 4.80
CA TRP A 74 -4.89 3.19 4.04
C TRP A 74 -6.14 2.36 3.73
N LEU A 75 -7.30 2.99 3.87
CA LEU A 75 -8.61 2.40 3.65
C LEU A 75 -9.26 3.08 2.44
N ALA A 76 -9.91 2.31 1.58
CA ALA A 76 -10.66 2.84 0.45
C ALA A 76 -11.70 3.87 0.94
N LYS A 77 -11.82 5.00 0.24
CA LYS A 77 -12.79 6.03 0.59
C LYS A 77 -14.20 5.46 0.43
N GLY A 78 -15.07 5.74 1.41
CA GLY A 78 -16.42 5.16 1.49
C GLY A 78 -16.51 3.90 2.35
N GLU A 79 -15.39 3.23 2.62
CA GLU A 79 -15.35 2.12 3.57
C GLU A 79 -15.26 2.62 5.01
N THR A 80 -15.85 1.88 5.94
CA THR A 80 -15.68 2.12 7.38
C THR A 80 -14.58 1.20 7.92
N PRO A 81 -13.68 1.71 8.80
CA PRO A 81 -12.76 0.85 9.51
C PRO A 81 -13.60 -0.18 10.27
N ILE A 82 -13.30 -1.46 10.08
CA ILE A 82 -13.86 -2.48 10.95
C ILE A 82 -13.26 -2.15 12.33
N ALA A 83 -14.10 -1.71 13.25
CA ALA A 83 -13.72 -1.65 14.64
C ALA A 83 -13.42 -3.09 15.04
N THR A 84 -12.13 -3.45 15.03
CA THR A 84 -11.68 -4.60 15.79
C THR A 84 -12.15 -4.29 17.20
N GLY A 85 -13.04 -5.13 17.73
CA GLY A 85 -13.26 -5.17 19.18
C GLY A 85 -11.92 -5.29 19.90
N PRO A 86 -11.88 -5.15 21.24
CA PRO A 86 -10.64 -5.32 21.98
C PRO A 86 -9.93 -6.57 21.47
N ILE A 87 -8.75 -6.39 20.89
CA ILE A 87 -7.89 -7.49 20.50
C ILE A 87 -7.58 -8.16 21.83
N GLU A 88 -8.33 -9.20 22.18
CA GLU A 88 -7.99 -10.04 23.33
C GLU A 88 -6.51 -10.36 23.17
N ARG A 89 -5.74 -10.07 24.22
CA ARG A 89 -4.29 -10.27 24.22
C ARG A 89 -4.00 -11.60 23.55
N CYS A 90 -3.05 -11.61 22.63
CA CYS A 90 -2.40 -12.85 22.23
C CYS A 90 -1.70 -13.39 23.49
N ASP A 91 -2.43 -14.12 24.33
CA ASP A 91 -1.86 -14.88 25.41
C ASP A 91 -1.00 -15.93 24.74
N ALA A 92 0.32 -15.71 24.79
CA ALA A 92 1.27 -16.70 24.38
C ALA A 92 1.02 -17.94 25.26
N ALA A 93 0.49 -18.99 24.64
CA ALA A 93 0.32 -20.26 25.34
C ALA A 93 1.70 -20.69 25.88
N PRO A 94 1.80 -21.07 27.16
CA PRO A 94 3.06 -21.59 27.69
C PRO A 94 3.44 -22.84 26.89
N VAL A 95 4.67 -22.85 26.40
CA VAL A 95 5.27 -24.02 25.78
C VAL A 95 5.90 -24.82 26.91
N ASP A 96 5.31 -25.97 27.25
CA ASP A 96 5.89 -26.97 28.16
C ASP A 96 7.09 -27.69 27.51
#